data_AF-A0A3R9R5G9-F1
#
_entry.id   AF-A0A3R9R5G9-F1
#
_cell.length_a   1.000
_cell.length_b   1.000
_cell.length_c   1.000
_cell.angle_alpha   90.00
_cell.angle_beta   90.00
_cell.angle_gamma   90.00
#
_symmetry.space_group_name_H-M   'P 1'
#
loop_
_entity.id
_entity.type
_entity.pdbx_description
1 polymer ?
#
loop_
_entity_poly.entity_id
_entity_poly.type
_entity_poly.pdbx_seq_one_letter_code
_entity_poly.pdbx_strand_id
1 'polypeptide(L)'
;MRLLRCHADFREVEEVIRGRKAIHLGVGDSTPELIWSSRFFEEILMTDINEKFLSKLRNIAEKHLNVETYGVPASDEDDYDESLSWLMTIRREMGLTDLPPARAKRIGFLVMNAFEPNACCFDIALAFGFTDILKKAGGIGNLGLLIRGAKRVLKPGGILVMSDMNPLIDFNLLELFGLRRIGDHTFILRL
;
A
#
# COMPACT_ATOMS: atom_id res chain seq x y z
N MET A 1 1.84 -20.15 -12.46
CA MET A 1 1.86 -19.77 -11.03
C MET A 1 1.72 -18.26 -10.98
N ARG A 2 0.54 -17.72 -10.65
CA ARG A 2 0.34 -16.26 -10.56
C ARG A 2 1.00 -15.78 -9.27
N LEU A 3 1.92 -14.82 -9.36
CA LEU A 3 2.51 -14.11 -8.23
C LEU A 3 1.40 -13.55 -7.32
N LEU A 4 1.69 -13.43 -6.02
CA LEU A 4 0.81 -12.80 -5.03
C LEU A 4 0.27 -11.48 -5.58
N ARG A 5 -1.06 -11.39 -5.71
CA ARG A 5 -1.77 -10.21 -6.26
C ARG A 5 -2.00 -9.12 -5.23
N CYS A 6 -1.86 -9.49 -3.96
CA CYS A 6 -1.99 -8.65 -2.79
C CYS A 6 -0.90 -9.10 -1.84
N HIS A 7 -0.29 -8.14 -1.17
CA HIS A 7 0.74 -8.39 -0.19
C HIS A 7 0.20 -8.21 1.23
N ALA A 8 -0.77 -7.33 1.44
CA ALA A 8 -1.33 -7.05 2.76
C ALA A 8 -2.32 -8.14 3.26
N ASP A 9 -2.33 -8.36 4.58
CA ASP A 9 -3.44 -9.02 5.27
C ASP A 9 -4.49 -7.95 5.65
N PHE A 10 -5.57 -7.86 4.86
CA PHE A 10 -6.59 -6.83 5.07
C PHE A 10 -7.34 -6.96 6.39
N ARG A 11 -7.37 -8.15 7.03
CA ARG A 11 -8.02 -8.31 8.33
C ARG A 11 -7.36 -7.46 9.38
N GLU A 12 -6.04 -7.51 9.43
CA GLU A 12 -5.23 -6.80 10.41
C GLU A 12 -5.07 -5.33 10.03
N VAL A 13 -4.91 -5.04 8.74
CA VAL A 13 -4.75 -3.67 8.25
C VAL A 13 -6.02 -2.84 8.51
N GLU A 14 -7.21 -3.40 8.27
CA GLU A 14 -8.47 -2.66 8.46
C GLU A 14 -8.74 -2.26 9.93
N GLU A 15 -8.13 -2.95 10.91
CA GLU A 15 -8.23 -2.58 12.33
C GLU A 15 -7.53 -1.25 12.65
N VAL A 16 -6.48 -0.92 11.88
CA VAL A 16 -5.58 0.20 12.18
C VAL A 16 -5.70 1.37 11.22
N ILE A 17 -6.31 1.20 10.05
CA ILE A 17 -6.51 2.31 9.12
C ILE A 17 -7.45 3.38 9.68
N ARG A 18 -6.94 4.61 9.69
CA ARG A 18 -7.65 5.81 10.09
C ARG A 18 -7.18 6.96 9.20
N GLY A 19 -8.05 7.95 8.99
CA GLY A 19 -7.72 9.15 8.22
C GLY A 19 -8.39 9.26 6.86
N ARG A 20 -7.84 10.13 6.02
CA ARG A 20 -8.35 10.52 4.70
C ARG A 20 -7.29 10.45 3.61
N LYS A 21 -6.03 10.70 3.93
CA LYS A 21 -4.91 10.75 2.98
C LYS A 21 -3.93 9.60 3.21
N ALA A 22 -3.71 8.78 2.19
CA ALA A 22 -2.77 7.66 2.24
C ALA A 22 -1.67 7.79 1.18
N ILE A 23 -0.47 7.31 1.51
CA ILE A 23 0.60 7.07 0.55
C ILE A 23 1.00 5.59 0.58
N HIS A 24 1.05 4.94 -0.58
CA HIS A 24 1.66 3.61 -0.71
C HIS A 24 3.12 3.77 -1.10
N LEU A 25 4.02 3.22 -0.30
CA LEU A 25 5.46 3.21 -0.50
C LEU A 25 5.85 1.88 -1.16
N GLY A 26 6.07 1.87 -2.47
CA GLY A 26 6.42 0.64 -3.22
C GLY A 26 5.22 -0.26 -3.47
N VAL A 27 4.18 0.26 -4.13
CA VAL A 27 2.90 -0.44 -4.37
C VAL A 27 2.99 -1.63 -5.33
N GLY A 28 4.06 -1.73 -6.13
CA GLY A 28 4.14 -2.71 -7.21
C GLY A 28 2.99 -2.52 -8.21
N ASP A 29 2.53 -3.61 -8.81
CA ASP A 29 1.41 -3.64 -9.76
C ASP A 29 0.10 -4.16 -9.15
N SER A 30 -0.06 -4.03 -7.82
CA SER A 30 -1.19 -4.60 -7.08
C SER A 30 -2.51 -3.84 -7.29
N THR A 31 -3.27 -4.30 -8.29
CA THR A 31 -4.64 -3.84 -8.53
C THR A 31 -5.58 -4.07 -7.33
N PRO A 32 -5.55 -5.22 -6.62
CA PRO A 32 -6.37 -5.40 -5.42
C PRO A 32 -6.14 -4.34 -4.33
N GLU A 33 -4.88 -3.95 -4.10
CA GLU A 33 -4.55 -2.92 -3.09
C GLU A 33 -5.00 -1.53 -3.54
N LEU A 34 -4.93 -1.21 -4.84
CA LEU A 34 -5.54 0.00 -5.40
C LEU A 34 -7.06 0.03 -5.17
N ILE A 35 -7.75 -1.05 -5.53
CA ILE A 35 -9.21 -1.15 -5.37
C ILE A 35 -9.56 -1.01 -3.89
N TRP A 36 -8.89 -1.74 -3.01
CA TRP A 36 -9.10 -1.67 -1.57
C TRP A 36 -8.88 -0.24 -1.05
N SER A 37 -7.74 0.39 -1.35
CA SER A 37 -7.42 1.74 -0.88
C SER A 37 -8.45 2.77 -1.35
N SER A 38 -9.01 2.60 -2.55
CA SER A 38 -10.06 3.48 -3.08
C SER A 38 -11.34 3.51 -2.24
N ARG A 39 -11.55 2.51 -1.37
CA ARG A 39 -12.71 2.41 -0.48
C ARG A 39 -12.48 3.05 0.90
N PHE A 40 -11.22 3.20 1.31
CA PHE A 40 -10.89 3.65 2.67
C PHE A 40 -10.35 5.08 2.73
N PHE A 41 -9.79 5.60 1.64
CA PHE A 41 -9.15 6.93 1.61
C PHE A 41 -9.80 7.86 0.57
N GLU A 42 -9.74 9.16 0.82
CA GLU A 42 -10.24 10.20 -0.09
C GLU A 42 -9.15 10.67 -1.08
N GLU A 43 -7.91 10.76 -0.60
CA GLU A 43 -6.74 11.10 -1.41
C GLU A 43 -5.68 10.02 -1.24
N ILE A 44 -5.20 9.49 -2.35
CA ILE A 44 -4.21 8.40 -2.36
C ILE A 44 -3.03 8.81 -3.24
N LEU A 45 -1.81 8.57 -2.77
CA LEU A 45 -0.61 8.65 -3.59
C LEU A 45 0.01 7.25 -3.71
N MET A 46 -0.06 6.68 -4.91
CA MET A 46 0.60 5.43 -5.25
C MET A 46 2.03 5.72 -5.72
N THR A 47 3.02 5.08 -5.09
CA THR A 47 4.42 5.25 -5.46
C THR A 47 5.13 3.93 -5.65
N ASP A 48 6.01 3.92 -6.65
CA ASP A 48 6.93 2.81 -6.93
C ASP A 48 8.15 3.35 -7.70
N ILE A 49 9.24 2.60 -7.74
CA ILE A 49 10.39 2.92 -8.59
C ILE A 49 10.16 2.51 -10.06
N ASN A 50 9.22 1.59 -10.31
CA ASN A 50 8.88 1.11 -11.63
C ASN A 50 7.66 1.83 -12.20
N GLU A 51 7.91 2.71 -13.18
CA GLU A 51 6.87 3.46 -13.89
C GLU A 51 5.79 2.55 -14.50
N LYS A 52 6.15 1.39 -15.05
CA LYS A 52 5.19 0.50 -15.73
C LYS A 52 4.09 0.00 -14.80
N PHE A 53 4.44 -0.29 -13.55
CA PHE A 53 3.47 -0.72 -12.55
C PHE A 53 2.47 0.40 -12.24
N LEU A 54 2.97 1.62 -12.09
CA LEU A 54 2.15 2.80 -11.84
C LEU A 54 1.27 3.15 -13.05
N SER A 55 1.77 3.01 -14.27
CA SER A 55 1.01 3.24 -15.50
C SER A 55 -0.19 2.30 -15.64
N LYS A 56 -0.01 1.00 -15.31
CA LYS A 56 -1.10 0.02 -15.25
C LYS A 56 -2.15 0.43 -14.21
N LEU A 57 -1.72 0.72 -12.99
CA LEU A 57 -2.63 1.11 -11.90
C LEU A 57 -3.40 2.40 -12.22
N ARG A 58 -2.75 3.35 -12.90
CA ARG A 58 -3.40 4.58 -13.36
C ARG A 58 -4.52 4.29 -14.37
N ASN A 59 -4.26 3.45 -15.37
CA ASN A 59 -5.28 3.05 -16.34
C ASN A 59 -6.52 2.46 -15.65
N ILE A 60 -6.31 1.60 -14.66
CA ILE A 60 -7.39 0.99 -13.90
C ILE A 60 -8.20 2.03 -13.12
N ALA A 61 -7.52 2.96 -12.46
CA ALA A 61 -8.19 4.04 -11.73
C ALA A 61 -9.01 4.95 -12.66
N GLU A 62 -8.47 5.32 -13.82
CA GLU A 62 -9.14 6.16 -14.81
C GLU A 62 -10.39 5.50 -15.39
N LYS A 63 -10.30 4.21 -15.75
CA LYS A 63 -11.40 3.48 -16.40
C LYS A 63 -12.50 3.06 -15.43
N HIS A 64 -12.14 2.65 -14.21
CA HIS A 64 -13.06 1.87 -13.36
C HIS A 64 -13.42 2.52 -12.02
N LEU A 65 -12.60 3.46 -11.51
CA LEU A 65 -12.79 3.98 -10.16
C LEU A 65 -13.51 5.33 -10.09
N ASN A 66 -13.76 6.00 -11.23
CA ASN A 66 -14.41 7.32 -11.31
C ASN A 66 -13.76 8.35 -10.36
N VAL A 67 -12.43 8.49 -10.46
CA VAL A 67 -11.60 9.37 -9.63
C VAL A 67 -10.78 10.32 -10.50
N GLU A 68 -10.38 11.46 -9.94
CA GLU A 68 -9.36 12.30 -10.56
C GLU A 68 -7.98 11.61 -10.44
N THR A 69 -7.27 11.47 -11.55
CA THR A 69 -5.93 10.86 -11.57
C THR A 69 -4.86 11.85 -12.03
N TYR A 70 -3.62 11.66 -11.58
CA TYR A 70 -2.47 12.43 -12.07
C TYR A 70 -1.16 11.63 -11.92
N GLY A 71 -0.11 12.08 -12.61
CA GLY A 71 1.23 11.49 -12.53
C GLY A 71 1.70 10.85 -13.84
N VAL A 72 2.33 9.68 -13.75
CA VAL A 72 2.87 8.94 -14.91
C VAL A 72 1.80 8.65 -15.96
N PRO A 73 2.11 8.52 -17.27
CA PRO A 73 1.10 8.17 -18.28
C PRO A 73 0.39 6.85 -17.98
N ALA A 74 -0.90 6.73 -18.30
CA ALA A 74 -1.63 5.47 -18.23
C ALA A 74 -1.16 4.50 -19.33
N SER A 75 -1.13 3.21 -19.04
CA SER A 75 -0.91 2.16 -20.04
C SER A 75 -2.25 1.58 -20.56
N ASP A 76 -2.19 0.60 -21.45
CA ASP A 76 -3.38 -0.12 -21.94
C ASP A 76 -3.68 -1.41 -21.14
N GLU A 77 -2.85 -1.76 -20.16
CA GLU A 77 -3.00 -2.98 -19.36
C GLU A 77 -4.16 -2.85 -18.36
N ASP A 78 -5.04 -3.85 -18.35
CA ASP A 78 -6.25 -3.86 -17.51
C ASP A 78 -6.55 -5.25 -16.97
N ASP A 79 -6.62 -5.38 -15.65
CA ASP A 79 -7.00 -6.60 -14.93
C ASP A 79 -8.03 -6.33 -13.83
N TYR A 80 -8.83 -5.26 -13.97
CA TYR A 80 -9.75 -4.78 -12.94
C TYR A 80 -10.76 -5.85 -12.47
N ASP A 81 -11.56 -6.40 -13.39
CA ASP A 81 -12.63 -7.35 -13.04
C ASP A 81 -12.09 -8.61 -12.37
N GLU A 82 -10.96 -9.09 -12.88
CA GLU A 82 -10.29 -10.26 -12.35
C GLU A 82 -9.72 -10.00 -10.95
N SER A 83 -9.14 -8.83 -10.74
CA SER A 83 -8.59 -8.39 -9.45
C SER A 83 -9.68 -8.11 -8.43
N LEU A 84 -10.81 -7.54 -8.85
CA LEU A 84 -11.98 -7.32 -7.98
C LEU A 84 -12.59 -8.64 -7.54
N SER A 85 -12.81 -9.58 -8.47
CA SER A 85 -13.33 -10.91 -8.17
C SER A 85 -12.42 -11.67 -7.19
N TRP A 86 -11.10 -11.60 -7.43
CA TRP A 86 -10.12 -12.17 -6.52
C TRP A 86 -10.16 -11.51 -5.13
N LEU A 87 -10.17 -10.18 -5.08
CA LEU A 87 -10.24 -9.41 -3.83
C LEU A 87 -11.49 -9.78 -3.01
N MET A 88 -12.66 -9.82 -3.64
CA MET A 88 -13.91 -10.20 -2.96
C MET A 88 -13.91 -11.66 -2.48
N THR A 89 -13.17 -12.55 -3.15
CA THR A 89 -13.00 -13.94 -2.69
C THR A 89 -12.11 -14.00 -1.45
N ILE A 90 -10.94 -13.37 -1.51
CA ILE A 90 -10.03 -13.31 -0.36
C ILE A 90 -10.67 -12.62 0.85
N ARG A 91 -11.42 -11.54 0.65
CA ARG A 91 -12.17 -10.89 1.74
C ARG A 91 -13.11 -11.85 2.45
N ARG A 92 -13.86 -12.67 1.69
CA ARG A 92 -14.77 -13.68 2.25
C ARG A 92 -14.01 -14.76 3.02
N GLU A 93 -12.89 -15.26 2.48
CA GLU A 93 -12.02 -16.23 3.16
C GLU A 93 -11.41 -15.65 4.44
N MET A 94 -11.13 -14.35 4.44
CA MET A 94 -10.67 -13.57 5.57
C MET A 94 -11.80 -13.24 6.59
N GLY A 95 -13.05 -13.60 6.32
CA GLY A 95 -14.19 -13.27 7.19
C GLY A 95 -14.55 -11.77 7.21
N LEU A 96 -14.08 -11.01 6.22
CA LEU A 96 -14.38 -9.59 6.06
C LEU A 96 -15.70 -9.40 5.32
N THR A 97 -16.39 -8.30 5.63
CA THR A 97 -17.58 -7.88 4.88
C THR A 97 -17.21 -7.41 3.48
N ASP A 98 -18.23 -7.22 2.64
CA ASP A 98 -18.06 -6.58 1.34
C ASP A 98 -17.35 -5.23 1.46
N LEU A 99 -16.71 -4.82 0.35
CA LEU A 99 -16.05 -3.53 0.28
C LEU A 99 -17.06 -2.39 0.51
N PRO A 100 -16.70 -1.37 1.31
CA PRO A 100 -17.53 -0.20 1.42
C PRO A 100 -17.60 0.56 0.08
N PRO A 101 -18.56 1.48 -0.09
CA PRO A 101 -18.64 2.33 -1.27
C PRO A 101 -17.33 3.07 -1.54
N ALA A 102 -17.09 3.41 -2.81
CA ALA A 102 -15.92 4.19 -3.21
C ALA A 102 -15.84 5.51 -2.41
N ARG A 103 -14.66 5.79 -1.84
CA ARG A 103 -14.39 6.99 -1.06
C ARG A 103 -13.38 7.92 -1.75
N ALA A 104 -12.50 7.34 -2.56
CA ALA A 104 -11.47 8.09 -3.26
C ALA A 104 -12.08 9.15 -4.17
N LYS A 105 -11.48 10.34 -4.12
CA LYS A 105 -11.77 11.46 -5.01
C LYS A 105 -10.59 11.72 -5.93
N ARG A 106 -9.37 11.48 -5.44
CA ARG A 106 -8.12 11.73 -6.16
C ARG A 106 -7.09 10.64 -5.89
N ILE A 107 -6.44 10.16 -6.95
CA ILE A 107 -5.34 9.19 -6.87
C ILE A 107 -4.15 9.66 -7.73
N GLY A 108 -3.00 9.89 -7.10
CA GLY A 108 -1.75 10.20 -7.78
C GLY A 108 -0.89 8.96 -8.01
N PHE A 109 -0.11 8.95 -9.10
CA PHE A 109 0.78 7.86 -9.48
C PHE A 109 2.17 8.41 -9.81
N LEU A 110 3.11 8.37 -8.86
CA LEU A 110 4.42 9.01 -9.02
C LEU A 110 5.57 8.02 -8.87
N VAL A 111 6.53 8.07 -9.81
CA VAL A 111 7.80 7.36 -9.65
C VAL A 111 8.54 7.96 -8.46
N MET A 112 8.70 7.17 -7.41
CA MET A 112 9.31 7.63 -6.17
C MET A 112 9.89 6.47 -5.39
N ASN A 113 11.08 6.69 -4.84
CA ASN A 113 11.75 5.73 -3.99
C ASN A 113 11.15 5.75 -2.58
N ALA A 114 10.69 4.60 -2.08
CA ALA A 114 10.13 4.44 -0.74
C ALA A 114 11.07 4.87 0.41
N PHE A 115 12.40 4.82 0.19
CA PHE A 115 13.40 5.22 1.19
C PHE A 115 13.68 6.73 1.20
N GLU A 116 13.38 7.43 0.11
CA GLU A 116 13.62 8.86 -0.06
C GLU A 116 12.41 9.56 -0.68
N PRO A 117 11.22 9.45 -0.06
CA PRO A 117 10.02 10.01 -0.65
C PRO A 117 10.04 11.54 -0.59
N ASN A 118 9.49 12.16 -1.64
CA ASN A 118 9.33 13.61 -1.76
C ASN A 118 7.83 13.97 -1.85
N ALA A 119 7.14 13.80 -0.74
CA ALA A 119 5.75 14.20 -0.54
C ALA A 119 5.53 14.50 0.95
N CYS A 120 4.38 15.03 1.33
CA CYS A 120 4.09 15.30 2.74
C CYS A 120 2.62 15.11 3.08
N CYS A 121 2.38 15.18 4.39
CA CYS A 121 1.10 15.53 4.96
C CYS A 121 0.03 14.43 4.81
N PHE A 122 0.46 13.16 4.84
CA PHE A 122 -0.41 11.99 4.84
C PHE A 122 -0.79 11.57 6.26
N ASP A 123 -2.00 11.02 6.41
CA ASP A 123 -2.46 10.42 7.66
C ASP A 123 -1.82 9.04 7.88
N ILE A 124 -1.59 8.32 6.77
CA ILE A 124 -1.10 6.95 6.77
C ILE A 124 -0.11 6.71 5.64
N ALA A 125 0.94 5.94 5.92
CA ALA A 125 1.88 5.43 4.96
C ALA A 125 1.78 3.90 4.97
N LEU A 126 1.62 3.30 3.79
CA LEU A 126 1.38 1.88 3.60
C LEU A 126 2.57 1.29 2.86
N ALA A 127 3.26 0.34 3.49
CA ALA A 127 4.32 -0.45 2.86
C ALA A 127 3.88 -1.92 2.83
N PHE A 128 3.02 -2.24 1.88
CA PHE A 128 2.54 -3.60 1.67
C PHE A 128 3.59 -4.40 0.90
N GLY A 129 3.84 -5.65 1.32
CA GLY A 129 4.94 -6.45 0.77
C GLY A 129 6.31 -5.90 1.16
N PHE A 130 6.41 -5.31 2.36
CA PHE A 130 7.63 -4.62 2.80
C PHE A 130 8.87 -5.51 2.77
N THR A 131 8.73 -6.83 2.88
CA THR A 131 9.84 -7.77 2.73
C THR A 131 10.49 -7.63 1.35
N ASP A 132 9.68 -7.58 0.29
CA ASP A 132 10.18 -7.45 -1.08
C ASP A 132 10.74 -6.05 -1.34
N ILE A 133 10.12 -5.01 -0.77
CA ILE A 133 10.64 -3.63 -0.83
C ILE A 133 12.06 -3.59 -0.25
N LEU A 134 12.25 -4.16 0.95
CA LEU A 134 13.55 -4.20 1.62
C LEU A 134 14.55 -5.08 0.88
N LYS A 135 14.12 -6.26 0.40
CA LYS A 135 14.99 -7.20 -0.34
C LYS A 135 15.53 -6.57 -1.62
N LYS A 136 14.68 -5.90 -2.39
CA LYS A 136 15.09 -5.16 -3.62
C LYS A 136 16.10 -4.05 -3.32
N ALA A 137 16.10 -3.51 -2.10
CA ALA A 137 17.03 -2.49 -1.64
C ALA A 137 18.34 -3.02 -1.04
N GLY A 138 18.55 -4.35 -1.02
CA GLY A 138 19.72 -4.96 -0.41
C GLY A 138 19.49 -5.54 0.99
N GLY A 139 18.22 -5.68 1.41
CA GLY A 139 17.82 -6.44 2.61
C GLY A 139 17.39 -5.58 3.79
N ILE A 140 17.24 -6.25 4.94
CA ILE A 140 16.63 -5.71 6.17
C ILE A 140 17.37 -4.50 6.76
N GLY A 141 18.66 -4.31 6.44
CA GLY A 141 19.43 -3.13 6.85
C GLY A 141 18.82 -1.79 6.39
N ASN A 142 17.94 -1.82 5.38
CA ASN A 142 17.23 -0.65 4.88
C ASN A 142 15.95 -0.30 5.66
N LEU A 143 15.57 -1.07 6.67
CA LEU A 143 14.36 -0.80 7.45
C LEU A 143 14.38 0.58 8.11
N GLY A 144 15.53 0.98 8.65
CA GLY A 144 15.71 2.32 9.22
C GLY A 144 15.49 3.44 8.19
N LEU A 145 15.87 3.21 6.93
CA LEU A 145 15.64 4.17 5.84
C LEU A 145 14.16 4.21 5.46
N LEU A 146 13.47 3.06 5.39
CA LEU A 146 12.04 3.01 5.10
C LEU A 146 11.24 3.76 6.17
N ILE A 147 11.55 3.49 7.45
CA ILE A 147 10.94 4.19 8.58
C ILE A 147 11.21 5.69 8.47
N ARG A 148 12.46 6.11 8.22
CA ARG A 148 12.82 7.52 8.04
C ARG A 148 12.07 8.17 6.88
N GLY A 149 11.90 7.48 5.76
CA GLY A 149 11.11 7.92 4.62
C GLY A 149 9.65 8.14 5.00
N ALA A 150 9.05 7.15 5.68
CA ALA A 150 7.69 7.27 6.20
C ALA A 150 7.53 8.46 7.15
N LYS A 151 8.50 8.73 8.04
CA LYS A 151 8.46 9.91 8.93
C LYS A 151 8.43 11.24 8.20
N ARG A 152 8.97 11.33 6.98
CA ARG A 152 8.98 12.57 6.19
C ARG A 152 7.63 12.86 5.52
N VAL A 153 6.92 11.80 5.11
CA VAL A 153 5.64 11.95 4.40
C VAL A 153 4.44 12.03 5.35
N LEU A 154 4.57 11.47 6.56
CA LEU A 154 3.51 11.45 7.55
C LEU A 154 3.41 12.79 8.28
N LYS A 155 2.17 13.23 8.53
CA LYS A 155 1.89 14.34 9.45
C LYS A 155 2.12 13.90 10.92
N PRO A 156 2.23 14.84 11.88
CA PRO A 156 2.24 14.49 13.31
C PRO A 156 1.01 13.64 13.71
N GLY A 157 1.23 12.53 14.41
CA GLY A 157 0.20 11.55 14.75
C GLY A 157 -0.12 10.55 13.64
N GLY A 158 0.58 10.62 12.50
CA GLY A 158 0.43 9.70 11.38
C GLY A 158 0.95 8.31 11.69
N ILE A 159 0.53 7.33 10.88
CA ILE A 159 0.85 5.91 11.12
C ILE A 159 1.53 5.31 9.89
N LEU A 160 2.66 4.65 10.09
CA LEU A 160 3.20 3.71 9.13
C LEU A 160 2.58 2.33 9.40
N VAL A 161 2.02 1.70 8.36
CA VAL A 161 1.54 0.32 8.39
C VAL A 161 2.35 -0.49 7.40
N MET A 162 2.98 -1.55 7.91
CA MET A 162 3.75 -2.53 7.14
C MET A 162 3.00 -3.85 7.22
N SER A 163 2.59 -4.41 6.09
CA SER A 163 1.85 -5.67 6.06
C SER A 163 2.39 -6.58 4.96
N ASP A 164 2.57 -7.85 5.26
CA ASP A 164 3.06 -8.86 4.33
C ASP A 164 2.50 -10.23 4.72
N MET A 165 1.71 -10.85 3.83
CA MET A 165 1.13 -12.18 4.03
C MET A 165 2.17 -13.30 4.03
N ASN A 166 3.40 -13.03 3.58
CA ASN A 166 4.49 -14.00 3.64
C ASN A 166 5.81 -13.30 4.04
N PRO A 167 5.91 -12.82 5.29
CA PRO A 167 7.04 -12.04 5.71
C PRO A 167 8.28 -12.93 5.83
N LEU A 168 9.34 -12.62 5.09
CA LEU A 168 10.62 -13.34 5.14
C LEU A 168 11.63 -12.64 6.05
N ILE A 169 11.14 -12.09 7.17
CA ILE A 169 11.91 -11.29 8.13
C ILE A 169 11.56 -11.74 9.55
N ASP A 170 12.56 -11.76 10.44
CA ASP A 170 12.36 -12.01 11.87
C ASP A 170 11.56 -10.88 12.53
N PHE A 171 10.42 -11.21 13.12
CA PHE A 171 9.54 -10.24 13.77
C PHE A 171 10.16 -9.58 15.00
N ASN A 172 11.00 -10.28 15.75
CA ASN A 172 11.67 -9.69 16.92
C ASN A 172 12.58 -8.54 16.49
N LEU A 173 13.18 -8.64 15.30
CA LEU A 173 14.00 -7.57 14.75
C LEU A 173 13.17 -6.32 14.42
N LEU A 174 11.93 -6.48 13.93
CA LEU A 174 11.04 -5.35 13.63
C LEU A 174 10.68 -4.58 14.90
N GLU A 175 10.41 -5.28 16.00
CA GLU A 175 10.06 -4.67 17.29
C GLU A 175 11.20 -3.81 17.87
N LEU A 176 12.47 -4.15 17.58
CA LEU A 176 13.63 -3.31 17.96
C LEU A 176 13.62 -1.92 17.31
N PHE A 177 12.91 -1.76 16.18
CA PHE A 177 12.72 -0.46 15.53
C PHE A 177 11.49 0.31 16.05
N GLY A 178 10.86 -0.17 17.12
CA GLY A 178 9.65 0.41 17.71
C GLY A 178 8.37 0.09 16.95
N LEU A 179 8.41 -0.88 16.02
CA LEU A 179 7.22 -1.38 15.35
C LEU A 179 6.41 -2.24 16.31
N ARG A 180 5.12 -1.94 16.44
CA ARG A 180 4.17 -2.74 17.22
C ARG A 180 3.47 -3.73 16.31
N ARG A 181 3.52 -5.01 16.65
CA ARG A 181 2.76 -6.07 15.98
C ARG A 181 1.25 -5.94 16.27
N ILE A 182 0.43 -6.12 15.25
CA ILE A 182 -1.05 -6.12 15.33
C ILE A 182 -1.60 -7.54 15.28
N GLY A 183 -1.14 -8.31 14.30
CA GLY A 183 -1.44 -9.73 14.15
C GLY A 183 -0.21 -10.45 13.61
N ASP A 184 -0.40 -11.46 12.78
CA ASP A 184 0.69 -12.28 12.26
C ASP A 184 1.43 -11.65 11.08
N HIS A 185 0.79 -10.72 10.37
CA HIS A 185 1.30 -10.18 9.10
C HIS A 185 1.56 -8.69 9.13
N THR A 186 1.07 -7.98 10.15
CA THR A 186 1.01 -6.52 10.16
C THR A 186 1.69 -5.89 11.36
N PHE A 187 2.51 -4.88 11.07
CA PHE A 187 3.27 -4.07 12.01
C PHE A 187 2.94 -2.60 11.81
N ILE A 188 2.90 -1.84 12.90
CA ILE A 188 2.65 -0.40 12.84
C ILE A 188 3.69 0.41 13.60
N LEU A 189 3.93 1.64 13.14
CA LEU A 189 4.66 2.66 13.89
C LEU A 189 3.83 3.94 13.91
N ARG A 190 3.52 4.44 15.11
CA ARG A 190 2.86 5.75 15.30
C ARG A 190 3.94 6.82 15.49
N LEU A 191 3.78 7.96 14.83
CA LEU A 191 4.78 9.04 14.77
C LEU A 191 4.31 10.34 15.40
#